data_AF-A0A744KFG5-F1
#
_entry.id   AF-A0A744KFG5-F1
#
_cell.length_a   1.000
_cell.length_b   1.000
_cell.length_c   1.000
_cell.angle_alpha   90.00
_cell.angle_beta   90.00
_cell.angle_gamma   90.00
#
_symmetry.space_group_name_H-M   'P 1'
#
loop_
_entity.id
_entity.type
_entity.pdbx_description
1 polymer ?
#
loop_
_entity_poly.entity_id
_entity_poly.type
_entity_poly.pdbx_seq_one_letter_code
_entity_poly.pdbx_strand_id
1 'polypeptide(L)' 'KQAWCSALRVDAQQYSSLANFPQNPVLWLDRGNAAQLQQGLARADYLAKHHTKERDGERNFGCSQN' A
#
# COMPACT_ATOMS: atom_id res chain seq x y z
N LYS A 1 -3.48 -0.71 12.82
CA LYS A 1 -3.06 0.65 12.45
C LYS A 1 -1.97 1.22 13.37
N GLN A 2 -1.95 0.88 14.66
CA GLN A 2 -0.87 1.29 15.58
C GLN A 2 0.55 0.84 15.15
N ALA A 3 0.68 -0.35 14.54
CA ALA A 3 1.98 -0.89 14.14
C ALA A 3 2.74 -0.02 13.12
N TRP A 4 2.05 0.57 12.12
CA TRP A 4 2.72 1.41 11.12
C TRP A 4 3.10 2.77 11.71
N CYS A 5 2.25 3.36 12.55
CA CYS A 5 2.58 4.60 13.26
C CYS A 5 3.81 4.41 14.16
N SER A 6 3.87 3.29 14.87
CA SER A 6 5.03 2.93 15.70
C SER A 6 6.30 2.73 14.88
N ALA A 7 6.21 2.10 13.71
CA ALA A 7 7.36 1.89 12.82
C ALA A 7 7.95 3.21 12.32
N LEU A 8 7.08 4.19 12.03
CA LEU A 8 7.49 5.53 11.59
C LEU A 8 7.72 6.52 12.75
N ARG A 9 7.52 6.07 14.00
CA ARG A 9 7.59 6.91 15.22
C ARG A 9 6.69 8.15 15.15
N VAL A 10 5.49 7.99 14.59
CA VAL A 10 4.46 9.04 14.51
C VAL A 10 3.33 8.77 15.50
N ASP A 11 2.65 9.82 15.94
CA ASP A 11 1.53 9.71 16.88
C ASP A 11 0.36 8.89 16.28
N ALA A 12 -0.07 7.84 16.98
CA ALA A 12 -1.10 6.95 16.47
C ALA A 12 -2.51 7.58 16.51
N GLN A 13 -2.77 8.50 17.44
CA GLN A 13 -4.08 9.14 17.58
C GLN A 13 -4.33 10.13 16.44
N GLN A 14 -3.31 10.87 16.04
CA GLN A 14 -3.39 11.87 14.98
C GLN A 14 -3.25 11.26 13.58
N TYR A 15 -2.40 10.25 13.41
CA TYR A 15 -2.00 9.81 12.07
C TYR A 15 -2.58 8.47 11.62
N SER A 16 -3.17 7.66 12.51
CA SER A 16 -3.61 6.29 12.17
C SER A 16 -4.60 6.18 11.00
N SER A 17 -5.40 7.21 10.74
CA SER A 17 -6.39 7.25 9.66
C SER A 17 -5.77 7.47 8.27
N LEU A 18 -4.53 7.97 8.18
CA LEU A 18 -3.90 8.30 6.90
C LEU A 18 -3.45 7.08 6.09
N ALA A 19 -3.25 5.94 6.74
CA ALA A 19 -2.92 4.70 6.04
C ALA A 19 -4.21 3.99 5.60
N ASN A 20 -4.40 3.89 4.28
CA ASN A 20 -5.40 3.03 3.68
C ASN A 20 -4.81 1.64 3.45
N PHE A 21 -5.44 0.61 4.03
CA PHE A 21 -5.09 -0.79 3.78
C PHE A 21 -6.15 -1.37 2.84
N PRO A 22 -5.76 -2.00 1.71
CA PRO A 22 -6.73 -2.62 0.81
C PRO A 22 -7.47 -3.77 1.52
N GLN A 23 -8.65 -4.17 1.02
CA GLN A 23 -9.47 -5.23 1.61
C GLN A 23 -8.73 -6.57 1.80
N ASN A 24 -7.77 -6.88 0.93
CA ASN A 24 -6.96 -8.10 1.01
C ASN A 24 -5.47 -7.77 1.21
N PRO A 25 -5.04 -7.20 2.35
CA PRO A 25 -3.68 -6.67 2.50
C PRO A 25 -2.63 -7.77 2.77
N VAL A 26 -3.06 -9.02 2.92
CA VAL A 26 -2.22 -10.17 3.27
C VAL A 26 -2.07 -11.09 2.08
N LEU A 27 -0.90 -11.72 1.97
CA LEU A 27 -0.61 -12.82 1.08
C LEU A 27 0.06 -13.93 1.88
N TRP A 28 -0.40 -15.17 1.69
CA TRP A 28 0.20 -16.36 2.30
C TRP A 28 1.07 -17.06 1.26
N LEU A 29 2.29 -17.43 1.67
CA LEU A 29 3.26 -18.10 0.81
C LEU A 29 3.70 -19.41 1.46
N ASP A 30 3.47 -20.51 0.76
CA ASP A 30 3.99 -21.82 1.14
C ASP A 30 5.43 -21.96 0.66
N ARG A 31 6.29 -22.50 1.52
CA ARG A 31 7.70 -22.73 1.19
C ARG A 31 7.80 -23.69 0.00
N GLY A 32 8.49 -23.27 -1.06
CA GLY A 32 8.67 -24.04 -2.29
C GLY A 32 7.59 -23.80 -3.36
N ASN A 33 6.56 -22.99 -3.09
CA ASN A 33 5.56 -22.65 -4.08
C ASN A 33 5.98 -21.43 -4.92
N ALA A 34 6.68 -21.69 -6.02
CA ALA A 34 7.17 -20.65 -6.91
C ALA A 34 6.04 -19.81 -7.56
N ALA A 35 4.87 -20.40 -7.80
CA ALA A 35 3.74 -19.68 -8.40
C ALA A 35 3.16 -18.63 -7.43
N GLN A 36 2.97 -18.99 -6.17
CA GLN A 36 2.55 -18.05 -5.13
C GLN A 36 3.60 -16.94 -4.93
N LEU A 37 4.90 -17.27 -4.97
CA LEU A 37 5.97 -16.28 -4.87
C LEU A 37 5.90 -15.28 -6.05
N GLN A 38 5.77 -15.76 -7.28
CA GLN A 38 5.66 -14.90 -8.47
C GLN A 38 4.43 -13.98 -8.40
N GLN A 39 3.27 -14.49 -7.98
CA GLN A 39 2.07 -13.67 -7.76
C GLN A 39 2.30 -12.62 -6.67
N GLY A 40 3.01 -12.97 -5.60
CA GLY A 40 3.37 -12.04 -4.53
C GLY A 40 4.30 -10.93 -4.98
N LEU A 41 5.31 -11.26 -5.79
CA LEU A 41 6.21 -10.28 -6.38
C LEU A 41 5.47 -9.34 -7.34
N ALA A 42 4.64 -9.85 -8.23
CA ALA A 42 3.83 -9.02 -9.13
C ALA A 42 2.90 -8.06 -8.37
N ARG A 43 2.34 -8.53 -7.24
CA ARG A 43 1.49 -7.70 -6.38
C ARG A 43 2.30 -6.67 -5.58
N ALA A 44 3.49 -7.02 -5.12
CA ALA A 44 4.41 -6.09 -4.46
C ALA A 44 4.88 -5.01 -5.44
N ASP A 45 5.19 -5.39 -6.69
CA ASP A 45 5.53 -4.47 -7.77
C ASP A 45 4.40 -3.48 -8.05
N TYR A 46 3.15 -3.93 -8.04
CA TYR A 46 1.98 -3.03 -8.16
C TYR A 46 1.88 -2.03 -7.01
N LEU A 47 2.12 -2.47 -5.76
CA LEU A 47 2.12 -1.57 -4.59
C LEU A 47 3.30 -0.58 -4.63
N ALA A 48 4.47 -1.01 -5.12
CA ALA A 48 5.64 -0.16 -5.32
C ALA A 48 5.45 0.83 -6.49
N LYS A 49 4.66 0.45 -7.51
CA LYS A 49 4.31 1.28 -8.68
C LYS A 49 3.14 2.24 -8.45
N HIS A 50 2.67 2.43 -7.22
CA HIS A 50 1.68 3.46 -6.89
C HIS A 50 2.17 4.92 -7.15
N HIS A 51 3.34 5.13 -7.75
CA HIS A 51 3.86 6.45 -8.12
C HIS A 51 3.96 6.73 -9.62
N THR A 52 3.60 5.82 -10.54
CA THR A 52 3.45 6.21 -11.96
C THR A 52 2.05 6.78 -12.20
N LYS A 53 1.69 7.83 -11.45
CA LYS A 53 0.74 8.81 -11.99
C LYS A 53 1.53 9.69 -12.94
N GLU A 54 1.77 9.21 -14.15
CA GLU A 54 1.75 10.16 -15.27
C GLU A 54 0.30 10.62 -15.37
N ARG A 55 0.08 11.85 -14.93
CA ARG A 55 -1.11 12.61 -15.23
C ARG A 55 -0.61 13.89 -15.84
N ASP A 56 -1.06 14.18 -17.06
CA ASP A 56 -0.86 15.46 -17.72
C ASP A 56 -0.95 16.61 -16.71
N GLY A 57 0.20 17.21 -16.40
CA GLY A 57 0.36 18.55 -15.84
C GLY A 57 -0.17 18.89 -14.43
N GLU A 58 -1.04 18.10 -13.80
CA GLU A 58 -1.76 18.56 -12.59
C GLU A 58 -1.56 17.64 -11.38
N ARG A 59 -0.89 18.19 -10.34
CA ARG A 59 -0.62 17.56 -9.04
C ARG A 59 -1.93 17.36 -8.28
N ASN A 60 -2.47 16.14 -8.26
CA ASN A 60 -3.64 15.85 -7.45
C ASN A 60 -3.24 15.69 -5.98
N PHE A 61 -3.33 16.78 -5.23
CA PHE A 61 -3.82 16.68 -3.85
C PHE A 61 -5.31 16.31 -3.94
N GLY A 62 -5.71 15.29 -3.18
CA GLY A 62 -6.98 14.59 -3.37
C GLY A 62 -8.22 15.48 -3.39
N CYS A 63 -9.05 15.27 -4.39
CA CYS A 63 -10.50 15.43 -4.27
C CYS A 63 -11.13 14.08 -4.61
N SER A 64 -11.75 13.44 -3.62
CA SER A 64 -12.75 12.40 -3.87
C SER A 64 -13.90 13.07 -4.62
N GLN A 65 -14.25 12.56 -5.80
CA GLN A 65 -15.49 12.94 -6.46
C GLN A 65 -16.64 12.14 -5.84
N ASN A 66 -17.70 12.84 -5.46
CA ASN A 66 -18.99 12.27 -5.07
C ASN A 66 -19.62 11.47 -6.21
#